data_AF-A0A5C7B0A4-F1
#
_entry.id   AF-A0A5C7B0A4-F1
#
_cell.length_a   1.000
_cell.length_b   1.000
_cell.length_c   1.000
_cell.angle_alpha   90.00
_cell.angle_beta   90.00
_cell.angle_gamma   90.00
#
_symmetry.space_group_name_H-M   'P 1'
#
loop_
_entity.id
_entity.type
_entity.pdbx_description
1 polymer ?
#
loop_
_entity_poly.entity_id
_entity_poly.type
_entity_poly.pdbx_seq_one_letter_code
_entity_poly.pdbx_strand_id
1 'polypeptide(L)'
;KLIQHCSMRLDILYFIGYDLDDDLPWHSTISRTRQLFPEAIFEDVFTKVLEMCILKGMVSGHTQTIDSAPIKANASMDSLELKVPEEDLESHLCKIRHISAMDKDVPLRQSKTNRASETQQTITANSQELGAIKSRNKRWAKDQDQRPGAGNKGSKYTSNKTHYSPTDPDARISVKPGKARKLNYMSQLSVDTGHHVITDIRAYHA
;
A
#
# COMPACT_ATOMS: atom_id res chain seq x y z
N LYS A 1 3.30 -18.22 0.21
CA LYS A 1 2.03 -18.74 0.78
C LYS A 1 0.96 -19.06 -0.25
N LEU A 2 1.01 -18.53 -1.49
CA LEU A 2 0.04 -18.85 -2.55
C LEU A 2 -0.01 -20.36 -2.88
N ILE A 3 1.13 -20.96 -3.24
CA ILE A 3 1.19 -22.38 -3.61
C ILE A 3 0.69 -23.29 -2.49
N GLN A 4 1.11 -23.03 -1.25
CA GLN A 4 0.62 -23.75 -0.08
C GLN A 4 -0.90 -23.60 0.12
N HIS A 5 -1.47 -22.44 -0.19
CA HIS A 5 -2.91 -22.26 -0.11
C HIS A 5 -3.64 -23.04 -1.21
N CYS A 6 -3.10 -23.09 -2.42
CA CYS A 6 -3.65 -23.89 -3.51
C CYS A 6 -3.56 -25.40 -3.21
N SER A 7 -2.42 -25.89 -2.70
CA SER A 7 -2.22 -27.32 -2.42
C SER A 7 -3.16 -27.88 -1.35
N MET A 8 -3.72 -27.03 -0.47
CA MET A 8 -4.63 -27.46 0.58
C MET A 8 -6.11 -27.40 0.15
N ARG A 9 -6.43 -26.84 -1.03
CA ARG A 9 -7.78 -26.51 -1.45
C ARG A 9 -8.15 -27.24 -2.73
N LEU A 10 -8.91 -28.33 -2.56
CA LEU A 10 -9.43 -29.16 -3.65
C LEU A 10 -10.25 -28.36 -4.67
N ASP A 11 -11.02 -27.38 -4.20
CA ASP A 11 -11.82 -26.51 -5.05
C ASP A 11 -10.96 -25.63 -5.96
N ILE A 12 -9.82 -25.15 -5.46
CA ILE A 12 -8.86 -24.38 -6.26
C ILE A 12 -8.16 -25.29 -7.25
N LEU A 13 -7.67 -26.47 -6.81
CA LEU A 13 -7.01 -27.45 -7.68
C LEU A 13 -7.91 -27.85 -8.86
N TYR A 14 -9.17 -28.19 -8.57
CA TYR A 14 -10.17 -28.48 -9.59
C TYR A 14 -10.36 -27.31 -10.57
N PHE A 15 -10.47 -26.08 -10.06
CA PHE A 15 -10.64 -24.89 -10.91
C PHE A 15 -9.45 -24.63 -11.84
N ILE A 16 -8.21 -24.86 -11.37
CA ILE A 16 -7.00 -24.67 -12.18
C ILE A 16 -6.63 -25.90 -13.03
N GLY A 17 -7.37 -27.01 -12.88
CA GLY A 17 -7.17 -28.25 -13.63
C GLY A 17 -5.95 -29.06 -13.18
N TYR A 18 -5.65 -29.08 -11.87
CA TYR A 18 -4.59 -29.90 -11.27
C TYR A 18 -5.18 -31.01 -10.42
N ASP A 19 -4.60 -32.20 -10.49
CA ASP A 19 -4.90 -33.31 -9.59
C ASP A 19 -4.14 -33.19 -8.27
N LEU A 20 -4.51 -34.05 -7.30
CA LEU A 20 -3.91 -34.07 -5.96
C LEU A 20 -2.41 -34.37 -5.96
N ASP A 21 -1.97 -35.18 -6.92
CA ASP A 21 -0.59 -35.66 -7.02
C ASP A 21 0.25 -34.80 -7.99
N ASP A 22 -0.35 -33.80 -8.63
CA ASP A 22 0.34 -32.93 -9.57
C ASP A 22 1.24 -31.91 -8.87
N ASP A 23 2.46 -31.75 -9.39
CA ASP A 23 3.39 -30.75 -8.91
C ASP A 23 2.94 -29.33 -9.30
N LEU A 24 2.59 -28.53 -8.29
CA LEU A 24 2.28 -27.12 -8.48
C LEU A 24 3.54 -26.31 -8.86
N PRO A 25 3.40 -25.27 -9.69
CA PRO A 25 4.53 -24.43 -10.08
C PRO A 25 5.18 -23.72 -8.89
N TRP A 26 6.47 -23.42 -9.02
CA TRP A 26 7.19 -22.65 -8.02
C TRP A 26 6.65 -21.21 -7.94
N HIS A 27 6.64 -20.64 -6.72
CA HIS A 27 6.16 -19.27 -6.48
C HIS A 27 6.87 -18.20 -7.34
N SER A 28 8.15 -18.44 -7.66
CA SER A 28 8.97 -17.60 -8.53
C SER A 28 8.46 -17.61 -9.98
N THR A 29 8.02 -18.77 -10.48
CA THR A 29 7.43 -18.92 -11.81
C THR A 29 6.16 -18.09 -11.93
N ILE A 30 5.21 -18.24 -11.01
CA ILE A 30 3.97 -17.44 -11.02
C ILE A 30 4.28 -15.94 -10.99
N SER A 31 5.22 -15.53 -10.12
CA SER A 31 5.57 -14.13 -9.96
C SER A 31 6.19 -13.54 -11.24
N ARG A 32 7.07 -14.30 -11.91
CA ARG A 32 7.71 -13.89 -13.16
C ARG A 32 6.73 -13.88 -14.32
N THR A 33 5.91 -14.92 -14.46
CA THR A 33 4.91 -15.00 -15.53
C THR A 33 3.90 -13.86 -15.43
N ARG A 34 3.46 -13.51 -14.21
CA ARG A 34 2.59 -12.34 -13.99
C ARG A 34 3.23 -11.03 -14.47
N GLN A 35 4.55 -10.88 -14.33
CA GLN A 35 5.26 -9.67 -14.76
C GLN A 35 5.43 -9.57 -16.28
N LEU A 36 5.17 -10.64 -17.04
CA LEU A 36 5.25 -10.62 -18.51
C LEU A 36 4.09 -9.89 -19.16
N PHE A 37 2.94 -9.78 -18.46
CA PHE A 37 1.74 -9.17 -18.98
C PHE A 37 1.52 -7.78 -18.35
N PRO A 38 1.18 -6.75 -19.14
CA PRO A 38 0.79 -5.44 -18.60
C PRO A 38 -0.58 -5.49 -17.90
N GLU A 39 -0.86 -4.49 -17.06
CA GLU A 39 -2.12 -4.33 -16.33
C GLU A 39 -3.34 -4.40 -17.26
N ALA A 40 -3.27 -3.78 -18.44
CA ALA A 40 -4.34 -3.77 -19.44
C ALA A 40 -4.83 -5.18 -19.82
N ILE A 41 -3.93 -6.18 -19.91
CA ILE A 41 -4.35 -7.55 -20.23
C ILE A 41 -5.16 -8.16 -19.08
N PHE A 42 -4.82 -7.84 -17.83
CA PHE A 42 -5.59 -8.31 -16.68
C PHE A 42 -6.96 -7.62 -16.61
N GLU A 43 -7.03 -6.32 -16.93
CA GLU A 43 -8.29 -5.57 -17.04
C GLU A 43 -9.17 -6.14 -18.17
N ASP A 44 -8.61 -6.48 -19.33
CA ASP A 44 -9.33 -7.09 -20.46
C ASP A 44 -9.89 -8.47 -20.09
N VAL A 45 -9.08 -9.31 -19.46
CA VAL A 45 -9.51 -10.65 -19.00
C VAL A 45 -10.64 -10.51 -17.96
N PHE A 46 -10.49 -9.59 -17.00
CA PHE A 46 -11.53 -9.32 -16.00
C PHE A 46 -12.83 -8.87 -16.66
N THR A 47 -12.75 -7.91 -17.57
CA THR A 47 -13.89 -7.40 -18.35
C THR A 47 -14.57 -8.53 -19.10
N LYS A 48 -13.79 -9.43 -19.71
CA LYS A 48 -14.35 -10.55 -20.46
C LYS A 48 -15.09 -11.54 -19.58
N VAL A 49 -14.57 -11.84 -18.39
CA VAL A 49 -15.25 -12.70 -17.41
C VAL A 49 -16.53 -12.04 -16.91
N LEU A 50 -16.49 -10.73 -16.62
CA LEU A 50 -17.67 -9.98 -16.20
C LEU A 50 -18.76 -9.95 -17.28
N GLU A 51 -18.40 -9.75 -18.55
CA GLU A 51 -19.32 -9.88 -19.69
C GLU A 51 -20.03 -11.23 -19.72
N MET A 52 -19.29 -12.32 -19.47
CA MET A 52 -19.87 -13.66 -19.43
C MET A 52 -20.86 -13.80 -18.27
N CYS A 53 -20.57 -13.24 -17.10
CA CYS A 53 -21.52 -13.21 -15.98
C CYS A 53 -22.78 -12.41 -16.31
N ILE A 54 -22.64 -11.27 -17.01
CA ILE A 54 -23.77 -10.45 -17.48
C ILE A 54 -24.63 -11.24 -18.46
N LEU A 55 -24.03 -11.86 -19.48
CA LEU A 55 -24.75 -12.65 -20.49
C LEU A 55 -25.48 -13.86 -19.89
N LYS A 56 -24.98 -14.39 -18.76
CA LYS A 56 -25.63 -15.46 -17.99
C LYS A 56 -26.71 -14.97 -17.02
N GLY A 57 -26.97 -13.66 -16.97
CA GLY A 57 -27.98 -13.07 -16.08
C GLY A 57 -27.57 -13.04 -14.60
N MET A 58 -26.29 -13.17 -14.29
CA MET A 58 -25.80 -13.17 -12.90
C MET A 58 -25.68 -11.75 -12.32
N VAL A 59 -25.63 -10.73 -13.17
CA VAL A 59 -25.51 -9.33 -12.75
C VAL A 59 -26.89 -8.67 -12.84
N SER A 60 -27.42 -8.20 -11.72
CA SER A 60 -28.71 -7.51 -11.66
C SER A 60 -28.62 -6.08 -12.20
N GLY A 61 -27.52 -5.39 -11.96
CA GLY A 61 -27.27 -4.01 -12.37
C GLY A 61 -28.02 -2.94 -11.56
N HIS A 62 -28.92 -3.33 -10.65
CA HIS A 62 -29.74 -2.38 -9.88
C HIS A 62 -29.07 -1.90 -8.59
N THR A 63 -28.31 -2.77 -7.91
CA THR A 63 -27.74 -2.46 -6.60
C THR A 63 -26.31 -2.95 -6.54
N GLN A 64 -25.40 -2.02 -6.25
CA GLN A 64 -23.99 -2.30 -6.04
C GLN A 64 -23.60 -1.94 -4.62
N THR A 65 -22.85 -2.83 -3.97
CA THR A 65 -22.21 -2.58 -2.69
C THR A 65 -20.73 -2.29 -2.92
N ILE A 66 -20.25 -1.25 -2.26
CA ILE A 66 -18.84 -0.83 -2.36
C ILE A 66 -18.24 -0.91 -0.96
N ASP A 67 -17.10 -1.59 -0.85
CA ASP A 67 -16.30 -1.63 0.38
C ASP A 67 -14.86 -1.23 0.09
N SER A 68 -14.15 -0.77 1.12
CA SER A 68 -12.74 -0.43 1.00
C SER A 68 -11.92 -0.88 2.21
N ALA A 69 -10.73 -1.42 1.92
CA ALA A 69 -9.85 -1.95 2.95
C ALA A 69 -8.38 -1.58 2.68
N PRO A 70 -7.61 -1.21 3.72
CA PRO A 70 -6.19 -1.00 3.57
C PRO A 70 -5.46 -2.34 3.37
N ILE A 71 -4.77 -2.48 2.24
CA ILE A 71 -3.91 -3.64 1.93
C ILE A 71 -2.46 -3.25 2.17
N LYS A 72 -1.71 -4.10 2.88
CA LYS A 72 -0.29 -3.85 3.16
C LYS A 72 0.52 -3.82 1.87
N ALA A 73 1.21 -2.71 1.64
CA ALA A 73 2.14 -2.55 0.53
C ALA A 73 3.43 -3.36 0.76
N ASN A 74 4.10 -3.73 -0.33
CA ASN A 74 5.40 -4.39 -0.27
C ASN A 74 6.54 -3.36 -0.15
N ALA A 75 6.46 -2.52 0.88
CA ALA A 75 7.38 -1.42 1.12
C ALA A 75 7.73 -1.34 2.60
N SER A 76 8.95 -0.87 2.90
CA SER A 76 9.44 -0.75 4.27
C SER A 76 9.22 0.65 4.83
N MET A 77 8.83 0.73 6.11
CA MET A 77 8.82 2.00 6.85
C MET A 77 10.23 2.55 7.07
N ASP A 78 11.26 1.69 7.05
CA ASP A 78 12.65 2.07 7.31
C ASP A 78 13.33 2.76 6.13
N SER A 79 12.75 2.60 4.93
CA SER A 79 13.24 3.20 3.68
C SER A 79 12.51 4.49 3.31
N LEU A 80 11.68 5.03 4.19
CA LEU A 80 11.03 6.31 3.97
C LEU A 80 12.05 7.44 3.94
N GLU A 81 11.88 8.35 2.97
CA GLU A 81 12.71 9.53 2.79
C GLU A 81 11.89 10.80 3.04
N LEU A 82 12.57 11.89 3.41
CA LEU A 82 11.93 13.17 3.69
C LEU A 82 11.60 13.89 2.38
N LYS A 83 10.41 14.48 2.34
CA LYS A 83 10.07 15.43 1.29
C LYS A 83 10.86 16.72 1.51
N VAL A 84 11.32 17.33 0.44
CA VAL A 84 12.12 18.57 0.49
C VAL A 84 11.45 19.66 -0.35
N PRO A 85 11.45 20.94 0.05
CA PRO A 85 10.95 22.02 -0.78
C PRO A 85 11.73 22.11 -2.08
N GLU A 86 11.06 22.71 -3.05
CA GLU A 86 11.60 23.01 -4.37
C GLU A 86 12.82 23.95 -4.30
N GLU A 87 12.85 24.84 -3.29
CA GLU A 87 13.98 25.72 -3.03
C GLU A 87 15.05 25.02 -2.18
N ASP A 88 16.09 24.57 -2.87
CA ASP A 88 17.40 24.08 -2.39
C ASP A 88 17.37 22.97 -1.32
N LEU A 89 17.65 21.75 -1.80
CA LEU A 89 17.74 20.50 -1.05
C LEU A 89 18.62 20.64 0.20
N GLU A 90 19.76 21.32 0.09
CA GLU A 90 20.74 21.45 1.16
C GLU A 90 20.29 22.41 2.27
N SER A 91 19.82 23.60 1.91
CA SER A 91 19.36 24.63 2.85
C SER A 91 18.16 24.18 3.68
N HIS A 92 17.28 23.35 3.10
CA HIS A 92 16.10 22.85 3.81
C HIS A 92 16.37 21.61 4.66
N LEU A 93 17.22 20.68 4.19
CA LEU A 93 17.68 19.55 5.01
C LEU A 93 18.34 20.06 6.30
N CYS A 94 19.10 21.15 6.23
CA CYS A 94 19.70 21.78 7.41
C CYS A 94 18.67 22.35 8.41
N LYS A 95 17.52 22.87 7.92
CA LYS A 95 16.45 23.47 8.75
C LYS A 95 15.43 22.46 9.31
N ILE A 96 15.13 21.37 8.59
CA ILE A 96 14.21 20.31 9.05
C ILE A 96 14.84 19.32 10.04
N ARG A 97 16.17 19.20 10.07
CA ARG A 97 16.92 18.32 10.99
C ARG A 97 16.69 18.60 12.48
N HIS A 98 15.97 19.66 12.85
CA HIS A 98 15.50 19.92 14.22
C HIS A 98 14.24 19.12 14.64
N ILE A 99 13.60 18.33 13.77
CA ILE A 99 12.28 17.76 14.07
C ILE A 99 12.33 16.51 14.99
N SER A 100 13.44 15.75 15.03
CA SER A 100 13.60 14.64 15.99
C SER A 100 15.08 14.31 16.23
N ALA A 101 15.53 14.19 17.48
CA ALA A 101 16.90 13.75 17.82
C ALA A 101 17.26 12.31 17.38
N MET A 102 16.33 11.59 16.73
CA MET A 102 16.48 10.19 16.33
C MET A 102 16.30 9.93 14.82
N ASP A 103 15.98 10.95 14.02
CA ASP A 103 16.08 10.82 12.56
C ASP A 103 17.57 10.88 12.20
N LYS A 104 18.20 9.70 12.15
CA LYS A 104 19.61 9.57 11.73
C LYS A 104 19.80 10.26 10.37
N ASP A 105 20.97 10.89 10.17
CA ASP A 105 21.32 11.58 8.92
C ASP A 105 21.15 10.70 7.67
N VAL A 106 21.24 9.38 7.85
CA VAL A 106 21.06 8.37 6.82
C VAL A 106 19.95 7.39 7.24
N PRO A 107 19.00 7.04 6.35
CA PRO A 107 18.04 5.97 6.62
C PRO A 107 18.74 4.67 7.01
N LEU A 108 18.13 3.90 7.91
CA LEU A 108 18.62 2.55 8.27
C LEU A 108 18.71 1.64 7.03
N ARG A 109 17.86 1.89 6.04
CA ARG A 109 17.84 1.18 4.77
C ARG A 109 17.54 2.16 3.65
N GLN A 110 18.43 2.28 2.68
CA GLN A 110 18.21 3.09 1.49
C GLN A 110 17.73 2.23 0.32
N SER A 111 16.87 2.82 -0.52
CA SER A 111 16.51 2.20 -1.79
C SER A 111 17.69 2.31 -2.77
N LYS A 112 17.92 1.28 -3.58
CA LYS A 112 18.96 1.34 -4.64
C LYS A 112 18.56 2.27 -5.79
N THR A 113 17.26 2.41 -6.00
CA THR A 113 16.68 3.20 -7.08
C THR A 113 15.41 3.84 -6.55
N ASN A 114 15.35 5.17 -6.62
CA ASN A 114 14.16 5.93 -6.24
C ASN A 114 13.15 5.88 -7.40
N ARG A 115 11.96 5.36 -7.12
CA ARG A 115 10.86 5.26 -8.10
C ARG A 115 9.89 6.44 -8.02
N ALA A 116 10.05 7.33 -7.04
CA ALA A 116 9.14 8.44 -6.81
C ALA A 116 9.42 9.62 -7.75
N SER A 117 8.36 10.25 -8.25
CA SER A 117 8.46 11.45 -9.09
C SER A 117 8.96 12.65 -8.27
N GLU A 118 9.50 13.67 -8.94
CA GLU A 118 9.92 14.93 -8.30
C GLU A 118 8.79 15.57 -7.48
N THR A 119 7.57 15.56 -8.02
CA THR A 119 6.37 16.05 -7.32
C THR A 119 6.07 15.32 -6.02
N GLN A 120 6.39 14.02 -5.92
CA GLN A 120 6.22 13.23 -4.70
C GLN A 120 7.34 13.48 -3.70
N GLN A 121 8.53 13.85 -4.18
CA GLN A 121 9.67 14.26 -3.36
C GLN A 121 9.48 15.67 -2.80
N THR A 122 8.66 16.51 -3.44
CA THR A 122 8.42 17.89 -3.01
C THR A 122 7.36 18.01 -1.91
N ILE A 123 7.59 18.89 -0.94
CA ILE A 123 6.60 19.26 0.07
C ILE A 123 5.47 20.06 -0.58
N THR A 124 4.26 19.49 -0.64
CA THR A 124 3.05 20.17 -1.12
C THR A 124 2.17 20.74 0.00
N ALA A 125 2.50 20.43 1.27
CA ALA A 125 1.72 20.84 2.42
C ALA A 125 1.97 22.30 2.80
N ASN A 126 0.92 23.01 3.20
CA ASN A 126 1.05 24.40 3.65
C ASN A 126 1.70 24.50 5.05
N SER A 127 2.15 25.71 5.42
CA SER A 127 2.84 25.96 6.69
C SER A 127 1.99 25.65 7.92
N GLN A 128 0.68 25.88 7.86
CA GLN A 128 -0.27 25.60 8.94
C GLN A 128 -0.41 24.09 9.18
N GLU A 129 -0.49 23.30 8.11
CA GLU A 129 -0.56 21.85 8.16
C GLU A 129 0.72 21.23 8.70
N LEU A 130 1.88 21.73 8.26
CA LEU A 130 3.19 21.32 8.80
C LEU A 130 3.31 21.70 10.28
N GLY A 131 2.83 22.88 10.67
CA GLY A 131 2.75 23.32 12.07
C GLY A 131 1.85 22.43 12.93
N ALA A 132 0.68 22.03 12.40
CA ALA A 132 -0.24 21.12 13.07
C ALA A 132 0.34 19.70 13.24
N ILE A 133 1.15 19.23 12.29
CA ILE A 133 1.89 17.96 12.43
C ILE A 133 2.94 18.08 13.53
N LYS A 134 3.71 19.18 13.55
CA LYS A 134 4.72 19.42 14.59
C LYS A 134 4.11 19.45 15.99
N SER A 135 3.02 20.20 16.18
CA SER A 135 2.34 20.28 17.47
C SER A 135 1.76 18.93 17.90
N ARG A 136 1.16 18.19 16.97
CA ARG A 136 0.65 16.82 17.20
C ARG A 136 1.75 15.85 17.59
N ASN A 137 2.89 15.87 16.89
CA ASN A 137 4.04 15.03 17.21
C ASN A 137 4.63 15.38 18.57
N LYS A 138 4.75 16.66 18.91
CA LYS A 138 5.20 17.13 20.23
C LYS A 138 4.28 16.67 21.35
N ARG A 139 2.96 16.71 21.13
CA ARG A 139 1.96 16.19 22.07
C ARG A 139 2.07 14.67 22.20
N TRP A 140 2.17 13.95 21.09
CA TRP A 140 2.36 12.51 21.09
C TRP A 140 3.68 12.06 21.74
N ALA A 141 4.75 12.84 21.68
CA ALA A 141 5.98 12.51 22.40
C ALA A 141 5.82 12.57 23.93
N LYS A 142 4.86 13.36 24.42
CA LYS A 142 4.59 13.54 25.85
C LYS A 142 3.53 12.58 26.39
N ASP A 143 2.48 12.33 25.60
CA ASP A 143 1.24 11.72 26.08
C ASP A 143 1.06 10.22 25.72
N GLN A 144 2.06 9.55 25.13
CA GLN A 144 1.83 8.27 24.42
C GLN A 144 2.34 7.03 25.16
N ASP A 145 1.49 6.49 26.03
CA ASP A 145 1.64 5.22 26.77
C ASP A 145 0.80 4.06 26.17
N GLN A 146 -0.28 4.32 25.42
CA GLN A 146 -1.28 3.31 25.04
C GLN A 146 -1.21 2.73 23.60
N ARG A 147 -0.19 3.02 22.76
CA ARG A 147 -0.14 2.50 21.37
C ARG A 147 0.95 1.42 21.21
N PRO A 148 0.65 0.27 20.55
CA PRO A 148 1.68 -0.73 20.25
C PRO A 148 2.83 -0.11 19.43
N GLY A 149 4.02 -0.10 20.02
CA GLY A 149 5.24 0.48 19.44
C GLY A 149 5.51 1.96 19.77
N ALA A 150 4.63 2.64 20.51
CA ALA A 150 4.87 4.04 20.90
C ALA A 150 5.93 4.22 22.00
N GLY A 151 6.08 3.24 22.89
CA GLY A 151 7.17 3.22 23.88
C GLY A 151 8.51 2.68 23.33
N ASN A 152 8.57 2.31 22.04
CA ASN A 152 9.78 1.69 21.49
C ASN A 152 10.84 2.77 21.20
N LYS A 153 12.02 2.65 21.83
CA LYS A 153 13.18 3.52 21.54
C LYS A 153 13.52 3.43 20.05
N GLY A 154 13.15 4.46 19.28
CA GLY A 154 13.36 4.51 17.82
C GLY A 154 12.10 4.64 16.96
N SER A 155 10.89 4.76 17.55
CA SER A 155 9.68 4.97 16.74
C SER A 155 9.70 6.34 16.04
N LYS A 156 9.76 6.35 14.70
CA LYS A 156 9.72 7.58 13.91
C LYS A 156 8.30 8.16 13.81
N TYR A 157 8.18 9.48 13.88
CA TYR A 157 6.91 10.19 13.63
C TYR A 157 6.76 10.49 12.13
N THR A 158 6.36 9.48 11.37
CA THR A 158 6.21 9.56 9.91
C THR A 158 4.81 10.03 9.50
N SER A 159 4.72 10.84 8.44
CA SER A 159 3.46 11.34 7.85
C SER A 159 3.60 11.44 6.33
N ASN A 160 2.52 11.21 5.58
CA ASN A 160 2.50 11.33 4.10
C ASN A 160 2.80 12.76 3.60
N LYS A 161 2.66 13.76 4.47
CA LYS A 161 3.00 15.16 4.15
C LYS A 161 4.49 15.47 4.26
N THR A 162 5.23 14.69 5.05
CA THR A 162 6.64 14.94 5.34
C THR A 162 7.56 13.84 4.81
N HIS A 163 7.01 12.66 4.52
CA HIS A 163 7.77 11.50 4.03
C HIS A 163 7.13 10.94 2.77
N TYR A 164 7.94 10.29 1.97
CA TYR A 164 7.51 9.50 0.82
C TYR A 164 8.28 8.16 0.79
N SER A 165 7.75 7.20 0.02
CA SER A 165 8.35 5.88 -0.14
C SER A 165 9.06 5.82 -1.50
N PRO A 166 10.41 5.71 -1.53
CA PRO A 166 11.16 5.64 -2.78
C PRO A 166 11.03 4.27 -3.46
N THR A 167 10.75 3.20 -2.70
CA THR A 167 10.58 1.84 -3.25
C THR A 167 9.21 1.60 -3.88
N ASP A 168 8.21 2.34 -3.41
CA ASP A 168 6.80 2.18 -3.75
C ASP A 168 6.09 3.52 -3.54
N PRO A 169 6.10 4.39 -4.57
CA PRO A 169 5.64 5.78 -4.44
C PRO A 169 4.13 5.91 -4.24
N ASP A 170 3.41 4.83 -4.52
CA ASP A 170 1.96 4.76 -4.51
C ASP A 170 1.43 4.34 -3.14
N ALA A 171 2.27 3.70 -2.34
CA ALA A 171 1.95 3.32 -0.98
C ALA A 171 1.95 4.52 -0.03
N ARG A 172 1.05 4.48 0.97
CA ARG A 172 0.85 5.57 1.92
C ARG A 172 0.86 5.06 3.34
N ILE A 173 1.36 5.89 4.24
CA ILE A 173 1.40 5.59 5.67
C ILE A 173 -0.02 5.66 6.19
N SER A 174 -0.52 4.55 6.72
CA SER A 174 -1.79 4.51 7.42
C SER A 174 -1.69 3.75 8.75
N VAL A 175 -2.61 4.07 9.65
CA VAL A 175 -2.61 3.59 11.04
C VAL A 175 -4.01 3.13 11.39
N LYS A 176 -4.17 1.85 11.73
CA LYS A 176 -5.40 1.32 12.33
C LYS A 176 -5.27 1.42 13.86
N PRO A 177 -6.34 1.78 14.60
CA PRO A 177 -6.31 1.76 16.07
C PRO A 177 -5.79 0.43 16.61
N GLY A 178 -4.88 0.47 17.58
CA GLY A 178 -4.26 -0.72 18.17
C GLY A 178 -3.25 -1.46 17.29
N LYS A 179 -2.84 -0.92 16.12
CA LYS A 179 -1.80 -1.52 15.27
C LYS A 179 -0.70 -0.53 14.94
N ALA A 180 0.50 -1.06 14.69
CA ALA A 180 1.64 -0.26 14.23
C ALA A 180 1.36 0.36 12.84
N ARG A 181 2.01 1.50 12.58
CA ARG A 181 1.94 2.19 11.28
C ARG A 181 2.55 1.29 10.19
N LYS A 182 1.91 1.25 9.02
CA LYS A 182 2.42 0.52 7.85
C LYS A 182 2.17 1.34 6.58
N LEU A 183 2.92 1.02 5.53
CA LEU A 183 2.61 1.43 4.17
C LEU A 183 1.50 0.53 3.63
N ASN A 184 0.43 1.13 3.12
CA ASN A 184 -0.73 0.44 2.60
C ASN A 184 -1.23 1.11 1.31
N TYR A 185 -1.93 0.32 0.51
CA TYR A 185 -2.83 0.78 -0.56
C TYR A 185 -4.27 0.76 -0.05
N MET A 186 -5.15 1.51 -0.71
CA MET A 186 -6.58 1.44 -0.46
C MET A 186 -7.22 0.54 -1.51
N SER A 187 -7.59 -0.68 -1.14
CA SER A 187 -8.38 -1.53 -2.03
C SER A 187 -9.81 -1.07 -1.98
N GLN A 188 -10.43 -0.87 -3.14
CA GLN A 188 -11.86 -0.70 -3.28
C GLN A 188 -12.40 -1.87 -4.08
N LEU A 189 -13.53 -2.40 -3.63
CA LEU A 189 -14.22 -3.52 -4.24
C LEU A 189 -15.68 -3.13 -4.44
N SER A 190 -16.19 -3.40 -5.63
CA SER A 190 -17.58 -3.21 -6.02
C SER A 190 -18.21 -4.55 -6.35
N VAL A 191 -19.41 -4.81 -5.83
CA VAL A 191 -20.12 -6.09 -5.98
C VAL A 191 -21.59 -5.84 -6.31
N ASP A 192 -22.10 -6.51 -7.35
CA ASP A 192 -23.53 -6.60 -7.62
C ASP A 192 -24.21 -7.54 -6.62
N THR A 193 -25.26 -7.08 -5.95
CA THR A 193 -25.88 -7.83 -4.86
C THR A 193 -26.80 -8.96 -5.31
N GLY A 194 -27.09 -9.10 -6.60
CA GLY A 194 -27.97 -10.16 -7.11
C GLY A 194 -27.38 -11.55 -6.90
N HIS A 195 -26.14 -11.75 -7.35
CA HIS A 195 -25.41 -13.02 -7.20
C HIS A 195 -24.00 -12.83 -6.63
N HIS A 196 -23.73 -11.69 -5.99
CA HIS A 196 -22.43 -11.34 -5.41
C HIS A 196 -21.29 -11.33 -6.44
N VAL A 197 -21.58 -10.90 -7.67
CA VAL A 197 -20.58 -10.79 -8.74
C VAL A 197 -19.74 -9.54 -8.50
N ILE A 198 -18.43 -9.70 -8.46
CA ILE A 198 -17.48 -8.58 -8.39
C ILE A 198 -17.53 -7.83 -9.72
N THR A 199 -17.91 -6.55 -9.67
CA THR A 199 -18.02 -5.69 -10.86
C THR A 199 -16.79 -4.82 -11.08
N ASP A 200 -16.05 -4.50 -10.01
CA ASP A 200 -14.78 -3.79 -10.07
C ASP A 200 -13.92 -4.11 -8.85
N ILE A 201 -12.60 -4.19 -9.03
CA ILE A 201 -11.64 -4.26 -7.93
C ILE A 201 -10.38 -3.51 -8.30
N ARG A 202 -10.00 -2.54 -7.48
CA ARG A 202 -8.78 -1.76 -7.72
C ARG A 202 -8.09 -1.36 -6.43
N ALA A 203 -6.75 -1.35 -6.48
CA ALA A 203 -5.92 -0.80 -5.43
C ALA A 203 -5.52 0.63 -5.80
N TYR A 204 -6.03 1.60 -5.05
CA TYR A 204 -5.75 3.01 -5.22
C TYR A 204 -4.65 3.48 -4.25
N HIS A 205 -4.07 4.63 -4.57
CA HIS A 205 -3.26 5.39 -3.61
C HIS A 205 -4.14 5.76 -2.40
N ALA A 206 -3.67 5.43 -1.20
CA ALA A 206 -4.40 5.65 0.05
C ALA A 206 -4.27 7.09 0.63
#